data_AF-A0A6J5Y5L9-F1
#
_entry.id   AF-A0A6J5Y5L9-F1
#
_cell.length_a   1.000
_cell.length_b   1.000
_cell.length_c   1.000
_cell.angle_alpha   90.00
_cell.angle_beta   90.00
_cell.angle_gamma   90.00
#
_symmetry.space_group_name_H-M   'P 1'
#
loop_
_entity.id
_entity.type
_entity.pdbx_description
1 polymer ?
#
loop_
_entity_poly.entity_id
_entity_poly.type
_entity_poly.pdbx_seq_one_letter_code
_entity_poly.pdbx_strand_id
1 'polypeptide(L)'
;MQIFGAAHQATTLQLRVYDGDLKLNVIHYVVARKVKKFIDGEQKFVKDDGRASFHFTYGVYAAPSDSSHYMESRWKGIKLFKK
;
A
#
# COMPACT_ATOMS: atom_id res chain seq x y z
N MET A 1 6.42 5.45 -0.60
CA MET A 1 5.16 4.81 -1.04
C MET A 1 4.07 5.10 -0.01
N GLN A 2 2.92 5.59 -0.42
CA GLN A 2 1.77 5.82 0.45
C GLN A 2 0.63 4.89 0.04
N ILE A 3 0.11 4.10 0.98
CA ILE A 3 -0.98 3.16 0.72
C ILE A 3 -2.21 3.64 1.49
N PHE A 4 -3.12 4.31 0.78
CA PHE A 4 -4.36 4.85 1.33
C PHE A 4 -5.39 3.73 1.60
N GLY A 5 -6.18 3.88 2.66
CA GLY A 5 -7.45 3.18 2.85
C GLY A 5 -8.61 4.02 2.29
N ALA A 6 -9.86 3.60 2.49
CA ALA A 6 -11.03 4.34 2.00
C ALA A 6 -11.02 5.84 2.35
N ALA A 7 -11.59 6.63 1.43
CA ALA A 7 -11.48 8.08 1.33
C ALA A 7 -11.75 8.88 2.62
N HIS A 8 -12.58 8.36 3.54
CA HIS A 8 -12.99 9.08 4.76
C HIS A 8 -12.20 8.76 6.04
N GLN A 9 -11.30 7.78 6.00
CA GLN A 9 -10.50 7.35 7.16
C GLN A 9 -9.17 6.78 6.62
N ALA A 10 -8.29 7.61 6.03
CA ALA A 10 -7.01 7.12 5.56
C ALA A 10 -6.03 6.95 6.74
N THR A 11 -5.73 5.70 7.13
CA THR A 11 -4.57 5.41 7.99
C THR A 11 -3.42 5.01 7.08
N THR A 12 -2.36 5.81 7.09
CA THR A 12 -1.18 5.58 6.28
C THR A 12 -0.22 4.65 7.00
N LEU A 13 0.27 3.60 6.31
CA LEU A 13 1.49 2.90 6.73
C LEU A 13 2.66 3.66 6.09
N GLN A 14 3.43 4.37 6.90
CA GLN A 14 4.65 5.05 6.45
C GLN A 14 5.85 4.14 6.73
N LEU A 15 6.60 3.82 5.69
CA LEU A 15 7.82 3.03 5.78
C LEU A 15 8.98 3.90 5.31
N ARG A 16 10.05 3.87 6.09
CA ARG A 16 11.33 4.47 5.76
C ARG A 16 12.25 3.33 5.36
N VAL A 17 12.67 3.33 4.10
CA VAL A 17 13.48 2.28 3.52
C VAL A 17 14.70 2.97 2.94
N TYR A 18 15.87 2.65 3.48
CA TYR A 18 17.16 3.09 2.97
C TYR A 18 17.94 1.84 2.58
N ASP A 19 18.62 1.91 1.43
CA ASP A 19 19.58 0.90 0.96
C ASP A 19 19.14 -0.56 1.17
N GLY A 20 18.04 -0.95 0.51
CA GLY A 20 17.55 -2.32 0.58
C GLY A 20 16.30 -2.57 -0.27
N ASP A 21 16.00 -3.85 -0.44
CA ASP A 21 14.76 -4.33 -1.05
C ASP A 21 13.72 -4.60 0.04
N LEU A 22 12.45 -4.35 -0.24
CA LEU A 22 11.33 -4.80 0.60
C LEU A 22 10.33 -5.58 -0.23
N LYS A 23 9.72 -6.61 0.37
CA LYS A 23 8.60 -7.33 -0.25
C LYS A 23 7.27 -6.87 0.35
N LEU A 24 6.50 -6.14 -0.45
CA LEU A 24 5.14 -5.75 -0.09
C LEU A 24 4.13 -6.77 -0.63
N ASN A 25 3.24 -7.23 0.23
CA ASN A 25 2.03 -7.93 -0.19
C ASN A 25 0.80 -7.20 0.36
N VAL A 26 -0.19 -6.95 -0.49
CA VAL A 26 -1.48 -6.37 -0.09
C VAL A 26 -2.56 -7.37 -0.45
N ILE A 27 -3.38 -7.73 0.55
CA ILE A 27 -4.48 -8.68 0.38
C ILE A 27 -5.76 -7.96 0.73
N HIS A 28 -6.68 -7.88 -0.24
CA HIS A 28 -8.04 -7.42 -0.01
C HIS A 28 -8.96 -8.63 0.16
N TYR A 29 -9.34 -8.91 1.42
CA TYR A 29 -10.28 -9.96 1.76
C TYR A 29 -11.70 -9.39 1.75
N VAL A 30 -12.30 -9.39 0.56
CA VAL A 30 -13.57 -8.72 0.24
C VAL A 30 -14.70 -9.17 1.18
N VAL A 31 -14.81 -10.47 1.46
CA VAL A 31 -15.92 -11.04 2.26
C VAL A 31 -15.90 -10.53 3.70
N ALA A 32 -14.74 -10.54 4.37
CA ALA A 32 -14.61 -9.99 5.73
C ALA A 32 -14.38 -8.48 5.73
N ARG A 33 -14.44 -7.81 4.56
CA ARG A 33 -14.30 -6.37 4.43
C ARG A 33 -12.97 -5.84 4.98
N LYS A 34 -11.88 -6.62 4.84
CA LYS A 34 -10.54 -6.26 5.38
C LYS A 34 -9.50 -6.10 4.29
N VAL A 35 -8.65 -5.08 4.43
CA VAL A 35 -7.37 -4.96 3.73
C VAL A 35 -6.23 -5.27 4.71
N LYS A 36 -5.34 -6.17 4.32
CA LYS A 36 -4.14 -6.55 5.07
C LYS A 36 -2.89 -6.19 4.29
N LYS A 37 -1.86 -5.69 4.97
CA LYS A 37 -0.56 -5.38 4.36
C LYS A 37 0.54 -6.14 5.09
N PHE A 38 1.44 -6.71 4.31
CA PHE A 38 2.57 -7.49 4.79
C PHE A 38 3.86 -6.89 4.25
N ILE A 39 4.86 -6.77 5.11
CA ILE A 39 6.22 -6.36 4.77
C ILE A 39 7.12 -7.55 5.11
N ASP A 40 7.85 -8.04 4.10
CA ASP A 40 8.76 -9.18 4.23
C ASP A 40 8.10 -10.43 4.82
N GLY A 41 6.82 -10.62 4.50
CA GLY A 41 6.01 -11.75 4.95
C GLY A 41 5.31 -11.55 6.30
N GLU A 42 5.64 -10.51 7.06
CA GLU A 42 5.03 -10.23 8.35
C GLU A 42 3.83 -9.26 8.21
N GLN A 43 2.71 -9.56 8.88
CA GLN A 43 1.52 -8.69 8.84
C GLN A 43 1.79 -7.42 9.65
N LYS A 44 1.84 -6.27 8.99
CA LYS A 44 2.06 -4.96 9.64
C LYS A 44 0.80 -4.12 9.77
N PHE A 45 -0.26 -4.45 9.04
CA PHE A 45 -1.45 -3.61 8.99
C PHE A 45 -2.71 -4.40 8.65
N VAL A 46 -3.82 -4.07 9.32
CA VAL A 46 -5.17 -4.56 9.02
C VAL A 46 -6.16 -3.41 9.16
N LYS A 47 -7.07 -3.25 8.20
CA LYS A 47 -8.15 -2.25 8.29
C LYS A 47 -9.39 -2.68 7.53
N ASP A 48 -10.55 -2.12 7.90
CA ASP A 48 -11.77 -2.23 7.13
C ASP A 48 -11.69 -1.49 5.79
N ASP A 49 -12.25 -2.10 4.74
CA ASP A 49 -12.20 -1.57 3.38
C ASP A 49 -13.24 -0.47 3.14
N GLY A 50 -14.38 -0.47 3.83
CA GLY A 50 -15.45 0.53 3.63
C GLY A 50 -16.33 0.24 2.40
N ARG A 51 -17.31 1.09 2.12
CA ARG A 51 -18.23 0.91 0.98
C ARG A 51 -17.70 1.65 -0.25
N ALA A 52 -16.84 1.00 -1.02
CA ALA A 52 -16.29 1.52 -2.26
C ALA A 52 -15.89 0.39 -3.22
N SER A 53 -15.58 0.75 -4.47
CA SER A 53 -14.84 -0.11 -5.39
C SER A 53 -13.34 0.08 -5.17
N PHE A 54 -12.58 -1.02 -5.19
CA PHE A 54 -11.14 -0.99 -4.90
C PHE A 54 -10.34 -1.37 -6.13
N HIS A 55 -9.18 -0.74 -6.28
CA HIS A 55 -8.16 -1.10 -7.25
C HIS A 55 -6.78 -0.98 -6.59
N PHE A 56 -5.80 -1.75 -7.08
CA PHE A 56 -4.43 -1.65 -6.60
C PHE A 56 -3.65 -0.68 -7.45
N THR A 57 -2.95 0.26 -6.80
CA THR A 57 -1.92 1.09 -7.42
C THR A 57 -0.57 0.83 -6.76
N TYR A 58 0.50 1.00 -7.52
CA TYR A 58 1.87 0.94 -7.01
C TYR A 58 2.71 1.97 -7.78
N GLY A 59 3.77 2.46 -7.15
CA GLY A 59 4.62 3.52 -7.69
C GLY A 59 4.88 4.64 -6.70
N VAL A 60 5.25 5.79 -7.24
CA VAL A 60 5.46 7.03 -6.51
C VAL A 60 4.18 7.85 -6.53
N TYR A 61 3.78 8.35 -5.36
CA TYR A 61 2.73 9.34 -5.23
C TYR A 61 3.24 10.42 -4.28
N ALA A 62 3.23 11.68 -4.73
CA ALA A 62 3.64 12.81 -3.91
C ALA A 62 2.56 13.10 -2.86
N ALA A 63 2.97 13.23 -1.60
CA ALA A 63 2.11 13.81 -0.58
C ALA A 63 1.99 15.34 -0.82
N PRO A 64 0.84 15.97 -0.51
CA PRO A 64 0.64 17.40 -0.75
C PRO A 64 1.56 18.25 0.13
N SER A 65 2.00 19.39 -0.42
CA SER A 65 2.99 20.36 0.11
C SER A 65 4.35 19.76 0.49
N ASP A 66 5.43 20.45 0.12
CA ASP A 66 6.82 20.13 0.52
C ASP A 66 7.35 18.74 0.14
N SER A 67 6.74 18.09 -0.86
CA SER A 67 7.29 16.86 -1.44
C SER A 67 8.56 17.15 -2.26
N SER A 68 9.52 16.23 -2.18
CA SER A 68 10.74 16.29 -3.00
C SER A 68 10.40 16.38 -4.49
N HIS A 69 11.13 17.23 -5.23
CA HIS A 69 11.04 17.30 -6.69
C HIS A 69 11.52 16.02 -7.38
N TYR A 70 12.29 15.18 -6.69
CA TYR A 70 12.78 13.90 -7.19
C TYR A 70 12.29 12.77 -6.29
N MET A 71 11.44 11.92 -6.85
CA MET A 71 10.90 10.76 -6.17
C MET A 71 10.92 9.58 -7.14
N GLU A 72 11.60 8.50 -6.76
CA GLU A 72 11.70 7.29 -7.57
C GLU A 72 11.28 6.08 -6.73
N SER A 73 10.67 5.10 -7.39
CA SER A 73 10.46 3.77 -6.84
C SER A 73 10.76 2.73 -7.91
N ARG A 74 11.61 1.76 -7.60
CA ARG A 74 11.92 0.64 -8.50
C ARG A 74 11.22 -0.60 -7.99
N TRP A 75 10.57 -1.32 -8.90
CA TRP A 75 9.76 -2.48 -8.59
C TRP A 75 10.20 -3.68 -9.42
N LYS A 76 10.31 -4.84 -8.79
CA LYS A 76 10.58 -6.12 -9.46
C LYS A 76 9.60 -7.17 -8.98
N GLY A 77 9.29 -8.15 -9.83
CA GLY A 77 8.43 -9.27 -9.47
C GLY A 77 6.99 -8.89 -9.13
N ILE A 78 6.45 -7.84 -9.77
CA ILE A 78 5.06 -7.41 -9.58
C ILE A 78 4.12 -8.51 -10.10
N LYS A 79 3.22 -8.97 -9.24
CA LYS A 79 2.22 -9.98 -9.57
C LYS A 79 0.88 -9.56 -8.99
N LEU A 80 -0.18 -9.67 -9.79
CA LEU A 80 -1.55 -9.48 -9.34
C LEU A 80 -2.25 -10.84 -9.40
N PHE A 81 -2.85 -11.23 -8.27
CA PHE A 81 -3.59 -12.47 -8.16
C PHE A 81 -5.06 -12.16 -7.93
N LYS A 82 -5.93 -12.89 -8.62
CA LYS A 82 -7.37 -12.91 -8.39
C LYS A 82 -7.75 -14.32 -7.98
N LYS A 83 -8.50 -14.45 -6.90
CA LYS A 83 -9.19 -15.70 -6.54
C LYS A 83 -10.57 -15.72 -7.17
#